data_AF-A0A937VIY2-F1
#
_entry.id   AF-A0A937VIY2-F1
#
_cell.length_a   1.000
_cell.length_b   1.000
_cell.length_c   1.000
_cell.angle_alpha   90.00
_cell.angle_beta   90.00
_cell.angle_gamma   90.00
#
_symmetry.space_group_name_H-M   'P 1'
#
loop_
_entity.id
_entity.type
_entity.pdbx_description
1 polymer ?
#
loop_
_entity_poly.entity_id
_entity_poly.type
_entity_poly.pdbx_seq_one_letter_code
_entity_poly.pdbx_strand_id
1 'polypeptide(L)'
;MPAPLRALLDAGETPLDGFILPGHVSVITGPEAFSFLPAEYGVGGVVAGFEPDDVLGALLALARQKAPAIENGYVRAVHPHGNVVARQIMDQVFVPCDAHWRGLGEIAGSGLALSPAFAAFDAQERFAVDPGEPLEPAGCRCGEVLRGLIDPSDCGLFGRCCTPQTPIGACMVSSEGACAAHFRFRDLV
;
A
#
# COMPACT_ATOMS: atom_id res chain seq x y z
N MET A 1 -1.73 4.92 5.36
CA MET A 1 -1.16 5.35 4.06
C MET A 1 -2.19 6.17 3.29
N PRO A 2 -2.45 7.44 3.64
CA PRO A 2 -3.44 8.26 2.93
C PRO A 2 -3.01 8.66 1.52
N ALA A 3 -1.78 9.17 1.36
CA ALA A 3 -1.33 9.78 0.10
C ALA A 3 -1.33 8.83 -1.12
N PRO A 4 -0.86 7.57 -1.03
CA PRO A 4 -0.93 6.65 -2.17
C PRO A 4 -2.37 6.26 -2.56
N LEU A 5 -3.29 6.18 -1.59
CA LEU A 5 -4.71 5.92 -1.88
C LEU A 5 -5.36 7.09 -2.60
N ARG A 6 -5.01 8.33 -2.22
CA ARG A 6 -5.43 9.54 -2.95
C ARG A 6 -4.93 9.52 -4.39
N ALA A 7 -3.62 9.29 -4.57
CA ALA A 7 -3.03 9.23 -5.91
C ALA A 7 -3.70 8.17 -6.81
N LEU A 8 -4.05 7.01 -6.24
CA LEU A 8 -4.77 5.96 -6.97
C LEU A 8 -6.18 6.41 -7.40
N LEU A 9 -6.92 7.08 -6.52
CA LEU A 9 -8.26 7.59 -6.82
C LEU A 9 -8.23 8.77 -7.79
N ASP A 10 -7.28 9.70 -7.60
CA ASP A 10 -7.08 10.88 -8.45
C ASP A 10 -6.71 10.48 -9.88
N ALA A 11 -5.99 9.37 -10.07
CA ALA A 11 -5.66 8.84 -11.39
C ALA A 11 -6.92 8.39 -12.16
N GLY A 12 -7.95 7.89 -11.46
CA GLY A 12 -9.23 7.50 -12.08
C GLY A 12 -9.16 6.32 -13.05
N GLU A 13 -8.08 5.53 -13.02
CA GLU A 13 -7.84 4.44 -13.97
C GLU A 13 -8.44 3.10 -13.52
N THR A 14 -8.70 2.94 -12.22
CA THR A 14 -9.20 1.69 -11.62
C THR A 14 -10.63 1.90 -11.10
N PRO A 15 -11.61 1.08 -11.52
CA PRO A 15 -12.97 1.15 -11.00
C PRO A 15 -13.01 0.59 -9.57
N LEU A 16 -12.98 1.47 -8.58
CA LEU A 16 -12.99 1.11 -7.15
C LEU A 16 -14.27 1.60 -6.48
N ASP A 17 -15.08 0.66 -5.98
CA ASP A 17 -16.30 0.97 -5.23
C ASP A 17 -16.05 1.04 -3.70
N GLY A 18 -14.90 0.55 -3.23
CA GLY A 18 -14.55 0.50 -1.82
C GLY A 18 -13.18 -0.10 -1.55
N PHE A 19 -12.68 0.09 -0.34
CA PHE A 19 -11.38 -0.43 0.10
C PHE A 19 -11.47 -1.44 1.23
N ILE A 20 -10.76 -2.56 1.11
CA ILE A 20 -10.32 -3.33 2.27
C ILE A 20 -9.07 -2.64 2.80
N LEU A 21 -9.19 -2.02 3.98
CA LEU A 21 -8.13 -1.21 4.57
C LEU A 21 -7.16 -2.09 5.37
N PRO A 22 -5.85 -1.77 5.33
CA PRO A 22 -4.81 -2.62 5.90
C PRO A 22 -4.88 -2.70 7.43
N GLY A 23 -5.10 -3.90 7.95
CA GLY A 23 -5.21 -4.17 9.39
C GLY A 23 -3.99 -3.70 10.19
N HIS A 24 -2.79 -4.18 9.87
CA HIS A 24 -1.58 -3.84 10.62
C HIS A 24 -1.21 -2.35 10.58
N VAL A 25 -1.41 -1.67 9.44
CA VAL A 25 -1.25 -0.21 9.39
C VAL A 25 -2.25 0.46 10.32
N SER A 26 -3.50 0.01 10.32
CA SER A 26 -4.57 0.55 11.16
C SER A 26 -4.36 0.29 12.65
N VAL A 27 -3.63 -0.77 13.05
CA VAL A 27 -3.20 -0.96 14.45
C VAL A 27 -2.38 0.25 14.92
N ILE A 28 -1.55 0.81 14.04
CA ILE A 28 -0.71 1.97 14.35
C ILE A 28 -1.49 3.27 14.19
N THR A 29 -2.13 3.48 13.04
CA THR A 29 -2.72 4.77 12.67
C THR A 29 -4.14 4.98 13.20
N GLY A 30 -4.84 3.89 13.54
CA GLY A 30 -6.28 3.90 13.73
C GLY A 30 -7.05 3.95 12.40
N PRO A 31 -8.36 3.65 12.43
CA PRO A 31 -9.24 3.74 11.26
C PRO A 31 -9.46 5.18 10.78
N GLU A 32 -9.40 6.17 11.69
CA GLU A 32 -9.63 7.59 11.38
C GLU A 32 -8.65 8.15 10.34
N ALA A 33 -7.47 7.54 10.20
CA ALA A 33 -6.50 7.89 9.16
C ALA A 33 -7.04 7.74 7.72
N PHE A 34 -8.16 7.04 7.55
CA PHE A 34 -8.81 6.79 6.28
C PHE A 34 -10.13 7.56 6.10
N SER A 35 -10.52 8.41 7.06
CA SER A 35 -11.79 9.16 7.01
C SER A 35 -11.90 10.12 5.81
N PHE A 36 -10.79 10.42 5.15
CA PHE A 36 -10.79 11.20 3.91
C PHE A 36 -11.46 10.47 2.73
N LEU A 37 -11.48 9.13 2.72
CA LEU A 37 -12.08 8.36 1.62
C LEU A 37 -13.56 8.68 1.44
N PRO A 38 -14.43 8.58 2.48
CA PRO A 38 -15.83 8.97 2.32
C PRO A 38 -16.00 10.49 2.22
N ALA A 39 -15.18 11.28 2.93
CA ALA A 39 -15.35 12.73 3.00
C ALA A 39 -15.00 13.46 1.69
N GLU A 40 -13.99 12.96 0.97
CA GLU A 40 -13.43 13.65 -0.20
C GLU A 40 -13.72 12.91 -1.51
N TYR A 41 -13.81 11.58 -1.47
CA TYR A 41 -14.01 10.75 -2.67
C TYR A 41 -15.36 10.04 -2.71
N GLY A 42 -16.12 10.04 -1.62
CA GLY A 42 -17.37 9.27 -1.54
C GLY A 42 -17.13 7.76 -1.66
N VAL A 43 -15.98 7.25 -1.21
CA VAL A 43 -15.62 5.83 -1.25
C VAL A 43 -15.57 5.25 0.16
N GLY A 44 -16.20 4.09 0.36
CA GLY A 44 -16.23 3.38 1.63
C GLY A 44 -14.96 2.58 1.90
N GLY A 45 -14.73 2.22 3.16
CA GLY A 45 -13.58 1.41 3.54
C GLY A 45 -13.86 0.56 4.79
N VAL A 46 -13.34 -0.65 4.82
CA VAL A 46 -13.44 -1.52 6.01
C VAL A 46 -12.05 -2.00 6.39
N VAL A 47 -11.61 -1.69 7.61
CA VAL A 47 -10.37 -2.23 8.18
C VAL A 47 -10.56 -3.71 8.46
N ALA A 48 -9.73 -4.55 7.85
CA ALA A 48 -9.82 -6.01 7.99
C ALA A 48 -8.57 -6.60 8.66
N GLY A 49 -8.76 -7.75 9.30
CA GLY A 49 -7.66 -8.65 9.65
C GLY A 49 -7.20 -9.45 8.44
N PHE A 50 -6.52 -10.57 8.69
CA PHE A 50 -5.88 -11.38 7.66
C PHE A 50 -6.37 -12.83 7.62
N GLU A 51 -7.31 -13.19 8.51
CA GLU A 51 -7.97 -14.49 8.42
C GLU A 51 -8.99 -14.46 7.27
N PRO A 52 -9.29 -15.61 6.63
CA PRO A 52 -10.28 -15.67 5.55
C PRO A 52 -11.62 -15.05 5.94
N ASP A 53 -12.08 -15.29 7.18
CA ASP A 53 -13.33 -14.74 7.70
C ASP A 53 -13.29 -13.22 7.86
N ASP A 54 -12.12 -12.63 8.14
CA ASP A 54 -11.98 -11.16 8.22
C ASP A 54 -12.17 -10.53 6.84
N VAL A 55 -11.56 -11.12 5.82
CA VAL A 55 -11.63 -10.63 4.43
C VAL A 55 -13.07 -10.76 3.91
N LEU A 56 -13.70 -11.92 4.12
CA LEU A 56 -15.10 -12.14 3.75
C LEU A 56 -16.05 -11.20 4.50
N GLY A 57 -15.81 -11.00 5.80
CA GLY A 57 -16.57 -10.05 6.62
C GLY A 57 -16.45 -8.62 6.14
N ALA A 58 -15.25 -8.18 5.77
CA ALA A 58 -15.01 -6.84 5.23
C ALA A 58 -15.69 -6.62 3.89
N LEU A 59 -15.62 -7.60 2.98
CA LEU A 59 -16.35 -7.56 1.70
C LEU A 59 -17.86 -7.47 1.91
N LEU A 60 -18.41 -8.27 2.82
CA LEU A 60 -19.84 -8.25 3.14
C LEU A 60 -20.27 -6.91 3.75
N ALA A 61 -19.44 -6.33 4.63
CA ALA A 61 -19.70 -5.02 5.22
C ALA A 61 -19.70 -3.93 4.14
N LEU A 62 -18.66 -3.87 3.28
CA LEU A 62 -18.59 -2.96 2.14
C LEU A 62 -19.84 -3.06 1.25
N ALA A 63 -20.22 -4.28 0.84
CA ALA A 63 -21.37 -4.52 -0.03
C ALA A 63 -22.71 -4.11 0.61
N ARG A 64 -22.78 -4.00 1.94
CA ARG A 64 -23.99 -3.59 2.69
C ARG A 64 -24.03 -2.08 2.99
N GLN A 65 -22.95 -1.35 2.76
CA GLN A 65 -22.92 0.09 3.00
C GLN A 65 -23.97 0.78 2.13
N LYS A 66 -24.88 1.51 2.77
CA LYS A 66 -25.87 2.37 2.08
C LYS A 66 -25.31 3.75 1.75
N ALA A 67 -24.27 4.14 2.46
CA ALA A 67 -23.51 5.36 2.25
C ALA A 67 -22.03 5.07 2.59
N PRO A 68 -21.07 5.69 1.89
CA PRO A 68 -19.64 5.51 2.13
C PRO A 68 -19.27 5.80 3.59
N ALA A 69 -18.62 4.83 4.25
CA ALA A 69 -18.14 5.00 5.62
C ALA A 69 -16.85 4.21 5.85
N ILE A 70 -16.09 4.61 6.88
CA ILE A 70 -14.98 3.80 7.41
C ILE A 70 -15.48 2.95 8.57
N GLU A 71 -15.41 1.63 8.42
CA GLU A 71 -15.75 0.69 9.48
C GLU A 71 -14.52 -0.07 9.97
N ASN A 72 -14.48 -0.38 11.26
CA ASN A 72 -13.43 -1.21 11.84
C ASN A 72 -13.92 -2.65 11.99
N GLY A 73 -13.60 -3.50 11.01
CA GLY A 73 -13.87 -4.94 11.07
C GLY A 73 -12.84 -5.72 11.90
N TYR A 74 -11.71 -5.10 12.26
CA TYR A 74 -10.61 -5.74 12.98
C TYR A 74 -10.49 -5.28 14.44
N VAL A 75 -11.64 -5.13 15.13
CA VAL A 75 -11.75 -4.58 16.48
C VAL A 75 -10.92 -5.28 17.56
N ARG A 76 -10.56 -6.54 17.34
CA ARG A 76 -9.71 -7.31 18.27
C ARG A 76 -8.26 -6.82 18.32
N ALA A 77 -7.81 -6.08 17.30
CA ALA A 77 -6.44 -5.56 17.22
C ALA A 77 -6.39 -4.04 17.02
N VAL A 78 -7.38 -3.46 16.34
CA VAL A 78 -7.38 -2.04 15.96
C VAL A 78 -8.19 -1.22 16.95
N HIS A 79 -7.49 -0.39 17.73
CA HIS A 79 -8.12 0.59 18.62
C HIS A 79 -8.59 1.84 17.81
N PRO A 80 -9.68 2.52 18.21
CA PRO A 80 -10.18 3.71 17.50
C PRO A 80 -9.14 4.80 17.24
N HIS A 81 -8.23 5.02 18.20
CA HIS A 81 -7.15 6.01 18.09
C HIS A 81 -5.80 5.40 17.66
N GLY A 82 -5.78 4.15 17.21
CA GLY A 82 -4.56 3.42 16.89
C GLY A 82 -3.62 3.31 18.10
N ASN A 83 -2.33 3.23 17.81
CA ASN A 83 -1.28 3.20 18.82
C ASN A 83 -0.67 4.59 19.00
N VAL A 84 -1.14 5.33 20.00
CA VAL A 84 -0.71 6.70 20.29
C VAL A 84 0.80 6.79 20.56
N VAL A 85 1.37 5.83 21.30
CA VAL A 85 2.79 5.81 21.64
C VAL A 85 3.65 5.63 20.39
N ALA A 86 3.27 4.68 19.53
CA ALA A 86 3.99 4.46 18.27
C ALA A 86 3.94 5.70 17.37
N ARG A 87 2.78 6.37 17.27
CA ARG A 87 2.64 7.62 16.51
C ARG A 87 3.53 8.73 17.05
N GLN A 88 3.56 8.94 18.36
CA GLN A 88 4.45 9.93 18.98
C GLN A 88 5.93 9.68 18.67
N ILE A 89 6.36 8.40 18.67
CA ILE A 89 7.73 8.04 18.30
C ILE A 89 7.98 8.31 16.81
N MET A 90 7.04 7.94 15.93
CA MET A 90 7.17 8.24 14.50
C MET A 90 7.27 9.74 14.24
N ASP A 91 6.41 10.55 14.88
CA ASP A 91 6.39 12.02 14.74
C ASP A 91 7.67 12.68 15.30
N GLN A 92 8.33 12.04 16.28
CA GLN A 92 9.61 12.50 16.79
C GLN A 92 10.77 12.20 15.83
N VAL A 93 10.78 10.99 15.25
CA VAL A 93 11.90 10.46 14.48
C VAL A 93 11.84 10.88 13.02
N PHE A 94 10.64 11.06 12.46
CA PHE A 94 10.44 11.28 11.04
C PHE A 94 9.67 12.56 10.73
N VAL A 95 9.89 13.10 9.53
CA VAL A 95 9.10 14.18 8.94
C VAL A 95 8.59 13.75 7.56
N PRO A 96 7.36 14.14 7.17
CA PRO A 96 6.88 13.86 5.83
C PRO A 96 7.78 14.45 4.75
N CYS A 97 7.99 13.71 3.67
CA CYS A 97 8.72 14.17 2.49
C CYS A 97 8.04 13.64 1.21
N ASP A 98 8.41 14.21 0.07
CA ASP A 98 7.99 13.68 -1.22
C ASP A 98 8.71 12.35 -1.45
N ALA A 99 8.03 11.41 -2.10
CA ALA A 99 8.61 10.11 -2.39
C ALA A 99 8.09 9.54 -3.70
N HIS A 100 8.96 8.82 -4.41
CA HIS A 100 8.63 8.14 -5.64
C HIS A 100 8.05 6.75 -5.36
N TRP A 101 6.85 6.49 -5.87
CA TRP A 101 6.13 5.23 -5.78
C TRP A 101 6.12 4.54 -7.15
N ARG A 102 6.58 3.29 -7.19
CA ARG A 102 6.61 2.52 -8.43
C ARG A 102 5.20 2.40 -9.03
N GLY A 103 5.04 2.88 -10.27
CA GLY A 103 3.77 2.87 -10.98
C GLY A 103 2.85 4.07 -10.70
N LEU A 104 3.13 4.86 -9.66
CA LEU A 104 2.36 6.07 -9.31
C LEU A 104 3.17 7.37 -9.48
N GLY A 105 4.49 7.27 -9.64
CA GLY A 105 5.37 8.44 -9.76
C GLY A 105 5.66 9.08 -8.41
N GLU A 106 6.10 10.34 -8.43
CA GLU A 106 6.33 11.11 -7.21
C GLU A 106 5.01 11.55 -6.58
N ILE A 107 4.83 11.27 -5.29
CA ILE A 107 3.66 11.65 -4.52
C ILE A 107 4.10 12.54 -3.36
N ALA A 108 3.57 13.76 -3.33
CA ALA A 108 3.92 14.76 -2.33
C ALA A 108 3.57 14.28 -0.90
N GLY A 109 4.49 14.49 0.04
CA GLY A 109 4.30 14.15 1.47
C GLY A 109 3.99 12.68 1.76
N SER A 110 4.29 11.77 0.83
CA SER A 110 3.97 10.34 0.95
C SER A 110 5.07 9.49 1.60
N GLY A 111 6.29 10.04 1.66
CA GLY A 111 7.46 9.44 2.30
C GLY A 111 7.69 9.96 3.71
N LEU A 112 8.68 9.35 4.37
CA LEU A 112 9.17 9.75 5.69
C LEU A 112 10.70 9.86 5.64
N ALA A 113 11.21 11.07 5.85
CA ALA A 113 12.64 11.34 6.04
C ALA A 113 12.95 11.40 7.54
N LEU A 114 14.21 11.15 7.93
CA LEU A 114 14.63 11.34 9.32
C LEU A 114 14.54 12.83 9.68
N SER A 115 14.05 13.12 10.88
CA SER A 115 13.94 14.49 11.35
C SER A 115 15.34 15.08 11.62
N PRO A 116 15.49 16.42 11.64
CA PRO A 116 16.80 17.05 11.86
C PRO A 116 17.51 16.60 13.15
N ALA A 117 16.74 16.26 14.19
CA ALA A 117 17.28 15.74 15.46
C ALA A 117 17.93 14.36 15.31
N PHE A 118 17.59 13.61 14.25
CA PHE A 118 18.09 12.27 13.95
C PHE A 118 18.96 12.24 12.67
N ALA A 119 19.35 13.39 12.13
CA ALA A 119 20.16 13.49 10.90
C ALA A 119 21.49 12.70 10.97
N ALA A 120 22.06 12.55 12.17
CA ALA A 120 23.26 11.73 12.39
C ALA A 120 23.07 10.23 12.05
N PHE A 121 21.82 9.77 11.88
CA PHE A 121 21.49 8.41 11.45
C PHE A 121 21.12 8.32 9.97
N ASP A 122 20.99 9.44 9.26
CA ASP A 122 20.60 9.45 7.85
C ASP A 122 21.79 9.12 6.94
N ALA A 123 21.66 8.05 6.15
CA ALA A 123 22.67 7.65 5.20
C ALA A 123 22.83 8.67 4.06
N GLN A 124 21.75 9.36 3.67
CA GLN A 124 21.78 10.39 2.63
C GLN A 124 22.63 11.60 3.04
N GLU A 125 22.60 11.94 4.34
CA GLU A 125 23.43 13.02 4.90
C GLU A 125 24.88 12.58 5.12
N ARG A 126 25.09 11.30 5.47
CA ARG A 126 26.41 10.77 5.81
C ARG A 126 27.26 10.37 4.62
N PHE A 127 26.65 10.05 3.49
CA PHE A 127 27.33 9.51 2.33
C PHE A 127 26.89 10.26 1.07
N ALA A 128 27.86 10.88 0.38
CA ALA A 128 27.64 11.47 -0.94
C ALA A 128 27.58 10.35 -1.99
N VAL A 129 26.44 9.68 -2.09
CA VAL A 129 26.16 8.64 -3.09
C VAL A 129 25.06 9.14 -4.01
N ASP A 130 25.33 9.16 -5.30
CA ASP A 130 24.32 9.34 -6.34
C ASP A 130 23.93 7.94 -6.88
N PRO A 131 22.72 7.43 -6.57
CA PRO A 131 22.27 6.14 -7.07
C PRO A 131 21.91 6.18 -8.57
N GLY A 132 21.84 7.36 -9.19
CA GLY A 132 21.34 7.54 -10.55
C GLY A 132 19.82 7.36 -10.66
N GLU A 133 19.32 7.41 -11.90
CA GLU A 133 17.90 7.24 -12.17
C GLU A 133 17.43 5.80 -11.92
N PRO A 134 16.24 5.61 -11.30
CA PRO A 134 15.64 4.30 -11.16
C PRO A 134 15.40 3.65 -12.53
N LEU A 135 15.92 2.44 -12.73
CA LEU A 135 15.71 1.66 -13.95
C LEU A 135 14.63 0.60 -13.73
N GLU A 136 13.50 0.75 -14.43
CA GLU A 136 12.50 -0.32 -14.50
C GLU A 136 12.89 -1.33 -15.58
N PRO A 137 12.84 -2.65 -15.29
CA PRO A 137 13.20 -3.67 -16.26
C PRO A 137 12.29 -3.64 -17.49
N ALA A 138 12.89 -3.71 -18.69
CA ALA A 138 12.15 -3.69 -19.94
C ALA A 138 11.08 -4.79 -20.00
N GLY A 139 9.87 -4.42 -20.42
CA GLY A 139 8.72 -5.32 -20.51
C GLY A 139 8.05 -5.67 -19.17
N CYS A 140 8.59 -5.22 -18.04
CA CYS A 140 7.96 -5.41 -16.74
C CYS A 140 6.73 -4.50 -16.59
N ARG A 141 5.59 -5.09 -16.19
CA ARG A 141 4.33 -4.36 -15.96
C ARG A 141 3.98 -4.21 -14.47
N CYS A 142 4.98 -4.24 -13.57
CA CYS A 142 4.75 -4.14 -12.12
C CYS A 142 3.97 -2.88 -11.72
N GLY A 143 4.23 -1.73 -12.37
CA GLY A 143 3.50 -0.50 -12.08
C GLY A 143 2.00 -0.57 -12.42
N GLU A 144 1.60 -1.38 -13.40
CA GLU A 144 0.20 -1.62 -13.73
C GLU A 144 -0.45 -2.61 -12.75
N VAL A 145 0.28 -3.66 -12.36
CA VAL A 145 -0.16 -4.62 -11.32
C VAL A 145 -0.38 -3.90 -9.98
N LEU A 146 0.55 -3.03 -9.56
CA LEU A 146 0.45 -2.29 -8.29
C LEU A 146 -0.73 -1.32 -8.25
N ARG A 147 -1.17 -0.81 -9.41
CA ARG A 147 -2.37 0.03 -9.54
C ARG A 147 -3.67 -0.78 -9.72
N GLY A 148 -3.57 -2.10 -9.83
CA GLY A 148 -4.72 -2.97 -10.09
C GLY A 148 -5.30 -2.85 -11.50
N LEU A 149 -4.51 -2.40 -12.48
CA LEU A 149 -4.96 -2.27 -13.88
C LEU A 149 -4.93 -3.59 -14.65
N ILE A 150 -4.07 -4.51 -14.22
CA ILE A 150 -3.92 -5.84 -14.80
C ILE A 150 -3.67 -6.87 -13.71
N ASP A 151 -4.03 -8.12 -13.98
CA ASP A 151 -3.59 -9.23 -13.16
C ASP A 151 -2.13 -9.59 -13.47
N PRO A 152 -1.38 -10.18 -12.51
CA PRO A 152 -0.03 -10.66 -12.75
C PRO A 152 0.09 -11.55 -14.01
N SER A 153 -0.92 -12.37 -14.28
CA SER A 153 -0.99 -13.26 -15.46
C SER A 153 -1.05 -12.54 -16.80
N ASP A 154 -1.50 -11.28 -16.84
CA ASP A 154 -1.56 -10.46 -18.05
C ASP A 154 -0.19 -9.84 -18.42
N CYS A 155 0.80 -9.98 -17.54
CA CYS A 155 2.17 -9.60 -17.83
C CYS A 155 2.84 -10.69 -18.67
N GLY A 156 3.29 -10.36 -19.88
CA GLY A 156 3.93 -11.33 -20.78
C GLY A 156 5.22 -11.98 -20.25
N LEU A 157 5.82 -11.44 -19.19
CA LEU A 157 6.99 -12.01 -18.52
C LEU A 157 6.61 -13.01 -17.40
N PHE A 158 5.40 -12.91 -16.85
CA PHE A 158 4.96 -13.63 -15.67
C PHE A 158 4.95 -15.14 -15.88
N GLY A 159 5.57 -15.88 -14.95
CA GLY A 159 5.65 -17.34 -14.97
C GLY A 159 6.50 -17.92 -16.11
N ARG A 160 7.04 -17.06 -16.99
CA ARG A 160 7.97 -17.41 -18.07
C ARG A 160 9.39 -17.12 -17.63
N CYS A 161 9.91 -15.97 -18.05
CA CYS A 161 11.25 -15.50 -17.68
C CYS A 161 11.27 -14.76 -16.34
N CYS A 162 10.11 -14.34 -15.81
CA CYS A 162 9.97 -13.78 -14.47
C CYS A 162 9.33 -14.82 -13.53
N THR A 163 10.14 -15.37 -12.63
CA THR A 163 9.72 -16.36 -11.61
C THR A 163 10.35 -16.01 -10.26
N PRO A 164 9.94 -16.62 -9.13
CA PRO A 164 10.60 -16.36 -7.84
C PRO A 164 12.09 -16.73 -7.82
N GLN A 165 12.50 -17.70 -8.64
CA GLN A 165 13.91 -18.12 -8.77
C GLN A 165 14.71 -17.16 -9.65
N THR A 166 14.06 -16.57 -10.65
CA THR A 166 14.65 -15.61 -11.59
C THR A 166 13.73 -14.39 -11.72
N PRO A 167 13.64 -13.54 -10.68
CA PRO A 167 12.69 -12.45 -10.68
C PRO A 167 13.18 -11.29 -11.55
N ILE A 168 12.29 -10.76 -12.38
CA ILE A 168 12.57 -9.57 -13.20
C ILE A 168 12.07 -8.31 -12.50
N GLY A 169 10.80 -8.29 -12.08
CA GLY A 169 10.17 -7.13 -11.44
C GLY A 169 10.11 -7.24 -9.92
N ALA A 170 10.03 -6.11 -9.22
CA ALA A 170 9.97 -6.06 -7.75
C ALA A 170 8.77 -6.84 -7.18
N CYS A 171 7.63 -6.88 -7.87
CA CYS A 171 6.47 -7.65 -7.43
C CYS A 171 6.70 -9.18 -7.44
N MET A 172 7.74 -9.68 -8.10
CA MET A 172 8.15 -11.09 -8.04
C MET A 172 9.26 -11.35 -7.00
N VAL A 173 10.03 -10.31 -6.64
CA VAL A 173 11.07 -10.38 -5.61
C VAL A 173 10.47 -10.35 -4.19
N SER A 174 9.51 -9.44 -3.97
CA SER A 174 8.95 -9.22 -2.64
C SER A 174 8.08 -10.39 -2.18
N SER A 175 8.21 -10.77 -0.91
CA SER A 175 7.31 -11.76 -0.28
C SER A 175 5.87 -11.28 -0.18
N GLU A 176 5.64 -9.96 -0.21
CA GLU A 176 4.31 -9.33 -0.24
C GLU A 176 3.91 -8.91 -1.66
N GLY A 177 4.75 -9.20 -2.66
CA GLY A 177 4.50 -8.82 -4.04
C GLY A 177 3.35 -9.60 -4.66
N ALA A 178 2.43 -8.89 -5.32
CA ALA A 178 1.26 -9.50 -5.97
C ALA A 178 1.64 -10.60 -6.97
N CYS A 179 2.72 -10.42 -7.75
CA CYS A 179 3.18 -11.44 -8.70
C CYS A 179 3.73 -12.68 -7.97
N ALA A 180 4.54 -12.51 -6.93
CA ALA A 180 5.06 -13.63 -6.15
C ALA A 180 3.92 -14.43 -5.49
N ALA A 181 2.95 -13.74 -4.90
CA ALA A 181 1.76 -14.35 -4.31
C ALA A 181 0.93 -15.12 -5.35
N HIS A 182 0.62 -14.49 -6.48
CA HIS A 182 -0.15 -15.12 -7.57
C HIS A 182 0.59 -16.34 -8.12
N PHE A 183 1.91 -16.27 -8.32
CA PHE A 183 2.71 -17.39 -8.80
C PHE A 183 2.71 -18.56 -7.80
N ARG A 184 2.79 -18.27 -6.50
CA ARG A 184 2.82 -19.28 -5.43
C ARG A 184 1.53 -20.08 -5.33
N PHE A 185 0.39 -19.42 -5.54
CA PHE A 185 -0.94 -20.01 -5.36
C PHE A 185 -1.66 -20.33 -6.67
N ARG A 186 -0.99 -20.22 -7.82
CA ARG A 186 -1.59 -20.44 -9.14
C ARG A 186 -2.24 -21.82 -9.35
N ASP A 187 -1.82 -22.83 -8.60
CA ASP A 187 -2.32 -24.21 -8.73
C ASP A 187 -3.53 -24.49 -7.81
N LEU A 188 -3.98 -23.49 -7.04
CA LEU A 188 -5.17 -23.57 -6.17
C LEU A 188 -6.45 -23.03 -6.84
N VAL A 189 -6.35 -22.53 -8.07
CA VAL A 189 -7.44 -21.93 -8.84
C VAL A 189 -7.63 -22.68 -10.15
#